data_AF-A0A4R0IFF7-F1
#
_entry.id   AF-A0A4R0IFF7-F1
#
_cell.length_a   1.000
_cell.length_b   1.000
_cell.length_c   1.000
_cell.angle_alpha   90.00
_cell.angle_beta   90.00
_cell.angle_gamma   90.00
#
_symmetry.space_group_name_H-M   'P 1'
#
loop_
_entity.id
_entity.type
_entity.pdbx_description
1 polymer ?
#
loop_
_entity_poly.entity_id
_entity_poly.type
_entity_poly.pdbx_seq_one_letter_code
_entity_poly.pdbx_strand_id
1 'polypeptide(L)'
;MSASPYGGPPVSRSGALPVGHLRQIRGVGRAAQVAAGVVVAASVVTSYTDVHLAGAVRDYTYGDDLTALNDADVLNRLASIANLLLYLVAGVLVIVWLWRARANAEFFCDAPHRRRRGWVIGGWMVPIVSFWFPVQVVDDVVRASSQYVPPRDGALQAAPQAAVVRRWWGTFLAMNLTSVFATSQQSNGLAASSLSAARSALDTGAALSIASTVLAVLSASFLSQVIALVDELQTVRPPVPWWQTPTPPAW
;
A
#
# COMPACT_ATOMS: atom_id res chain seq x y z
N MET A 1 -37.71 -21.72 33.63
CA MET A 1 -37.24 -20.47 32.99
C MET A 1 -35.91 -20.76 32.33
N SER A 2 -35.90 -21.00 31.02
CA SER A 2 -34.67 -21.23 30.26
C SER A 2 -33.90 -19.91 30.18
N ALA A 3 -32.74 -19.83 30.84
CA ALA A 3 -31.81 -18.74 30.60
C ALA A 3 -31.44 -18.74 29.11
N SER A 4 -31.60 -17.60 28.45
CA SER A 4 -31.13 -17.44 27.07
C SER A 4 -29.65 -17.84 27.01
N PRO A 5 -29.25 -18.79 26.14
CA PRO A 5 -27.83 -19.18 26.00
C PRO A 5 -26.98 -18.01 25.47
N TYR A 6 -27.63 -16.95 24.99
CA TYR A 6 -27.01 -15.68 24.68
C TYR A 6 -26.91 -14.86 25.97
N GLY A 7 -25.75 -14.94 26.63
CA GLY A 7 -25.38 -13.99 27.68
C GLY A 7 -25.60 -12.56 27.19
N GLY A 8 -25.99 -11.66 28.10
CA GLY A 8 -26.24 -10.25 27.79
C GLY A 8 -25.09 -9.64 26.96
N PRO A 9 -25.37 -8.64 26.11
CA PRO A 9 -24.42 -8.15 25.12
C PRO A 9 -23.07 -7.85 25.78
N PRO A 10 -21.98 -8.56 25.42
CA PRO A 10 -20.68 -8.31 26.01
C PRO A 10 -20.25 -6.90 25.67
N VAL A 11 -19.94 -6.12 26.70
CA VAL A 11 -19.23 -4.85 26.52
C VAL A 11 -17.87 -5.21 25.94
N SER A 12 -17.57 -4.77 24.71
CA SER A 12 -16.21 -4.89 24.19
C SER A 12 -15.22 -4.36 25.24
N ARG A 13 -13.98 -4.88 25.32
CA ARG A 13 -12.95 -4.24 26.19
C ARG A 13 -12.72 -2.76 25.84
N SER A 14 -13.25 -2.29 24.70
CA SER A 14 -13.31 -0.90 24.26
C SER A 14 -14.57 -0.11 24.67
N GLY A 15 -15.50 -0.68 25.45
CA GLY A 15 -16.61 0.04 26.10
C GLY A 15 -17.90 0.23 25.31
N ALA A 16 -17.93 -0.05 24.00
CA ALA A 16 -19.13 0.09 23.15
C ALA A 16 -19.52 -1.22 22.47
N LEU A 17 -20.82 -1.47 22.30
CA LEU A 17 -21.33 -2.49 21.39
C LEU A 17 -21.17 -1.98 19.95
N PRO A 18 -20.43 -2.68 19.06
CA PRO A 18 -20.32 -2.25 17.69
C PRO A 18 -21.68 -2.43 16.99
N VAL A 19 -22.37 -1.34 16.68
CA VAL A 19 -23.61 -1.35 15.87
C VAL A 19 -23.34 -1.62 14.38
N GLY A 20 -22.18 -2.20 14.07
CA GLY A 20 -21.58 -2.17 12.75
C GLY A 20 -22.23 -3.16 11.79
N HIS A 21 -22.73 -2.65 10.67
CA HIS A 21 -23.02 -3.47 9.49
C HIS A 21 -21.70 -3.76 8.75
N LEU A 22 -21.57 -4.95 8.16
CA LEU A 22 -20.43 -5.27 7.31
C LEU A 22 -20.31 -4.27 6.15
N ARG A 23 -19.11 -3.73 5.96
CA ARG A 23 -18.82 -2.77 4.90
C ARG A 23 -18.41 -3.52 3.63
N GLN A 24 -19.01 -3.17 2.50
CA GLN A 24 -18.65 -3.74 1.20
C GLN A 24 -17.22 -3.36 0.78
N ILE A 25 -16.25 -4.26 0.90
CA ILE A 25 -14.85 -3.96 0.57
C ILE A 25 -14.49 -4.22 -0.90
N ARG A 26 -15.25 -5.07 -1.60
CA ARG A 26 -14.98 -5.50 -3.00
C ARG A 26 -14.82 -4.36 -3.99
N GLY A 27 -15.76 -3.42 -4.00
CA GLY A 27 -15.75 -2.32 -4.98
C GLY A 27 -14.52 -1.42 -4.84
N VAL A 28 -14.22 -0.99 -3.61
CA VAL A 28 -13.05 -0.14 -3.34
C VAL A 28 -11.74 -0.92 -3.48
N GLY A 29 -11.72 -2.20 -3.11
CA GLY A 29 -10.56 -3.07 -3.33
C GLY A 29 -10.21 -3.21 -4.81
N ARG A 30 -11.20 -3.45 -5.67
CA ARG A 30 -11.00 -3.47 -7.13
C ARG A 30 -10.55 -2.12 -7.67
N ALA A 31 -11.14 -1.02 -7.21
CA ALA A 31 -10.71 0.32 -7.59
C ALA A 31 -9.24 0.57 -7.22
N ALA A 32 -8.81 0.15 -6.02
CA ALA A 32 -7.41 0.25 -5.58
C ALA A 32 -6.46 -0.62 -6.43
N GLN A 33 -6.88 -1.83 -6.82
CA GLN A 33 -6.11 -2.71 -7.73
C GLN A 33 -5.95 -2.08 -9.11
N VAL A 34 -7.03 -1.56 -9.69
CA VAL A 34 -7.00 -0.86 -10.99
C VAL A 34 -6.10 0.38 -10.91
N ALA A 35 -6.25 1.19 -9.86
CA ALA A 35 -5.41 2.37 -9.67
C ALA A 35 -3.92 2.01 -9.52
N ALA A 36 -3.58 0.93 -8.81
CA ALA A 36 -2.20 0.43 -8.73
C ALA A 36 -1.67 -0.01 -10.11
N GLY A 37 -2.50 -0.65 -10.94
CA GLY A 37 -2.14 -0.99 -12.32
C GLY A 37 -1.92 0.24 -13.21
N VAL A 38 -2.75 1.28 -13.06
CA VAL A 38 -2.59 2.57 -13.76
C VAL A 38 -1.29 3.26 -13.35
N VAL A 39 -0.95 3.25 -12.06
CA VAL A 39 0.34 3.77 -11.57
C VAL A 39 1.51 3.01 -12.18
N VAL A 40 1.43 1.68 -12.29
CA VAL A 40 2.48 0.89 -12.96
C VAL A 40 2.67 1.33 -14.41
N ALA A 41 1.57 1.51 -15.16
CA ALA A 41 1.64 2.00 -16.54
C ALA A 41 2.26 3.41 -16.63
N ALA A 42 1.88 4.31 -15.73
CA ALA A 42 2.46 5.65 -15.66
C ALA A 42 3.95 5.65 -15.26
N SER A 43 4.38 4.74 -14.40
CA SER A 43 5.79 4.55 -14.05
C SER A 43 6.63 4.03 -15.23
N VAL A 44 6.06 3.18 -16.09
CA VAL A 44 6.71 2.79 -17.36
C VAL A 44 6.94 4.00 -18.26
N VAL A 45 5.92 4.86 -18.40
CA VAL A 45 6.05 6.12 -19.17
C VAL A 45 7.11 7.03 -18.55
N THR A 46 7.11 7.19 -17.22
CA THR A 46 8.10 8.00 -16.51
C THR A 46 9.53 7.48 -16.74
N SER A 47 9.72 6.16 -16.63
CA SER A 47 11.03 5.52 -16.87
C SER A 47 11.50 5.72 -18.31
N TYR A 48 10.59 5.65 -19.28
CA TYR A 48 10.89 5.98 -20.67
C TYR A 48 11.34 7.44 -20.82
N THR A 49 10.63 8.38 -20.19
CA THR A 49 11.00 9.80 -20.25
C THR A 49 12.33 10.09 -19.55
N ASP A 50 12.71 9.34 -18.51
CA ASP A 50 14.03 9.45 -17.86
C ASP A 50 15.15 9.00 -18.81
N VAL A 51 14.95 7.85 -19.47
CA VAL A 51 15.89 7.33 -20.48
C VAL A 51 16.01 8.30 -21.65
N HIS A 52 14.89 8.88 -22.09
CA HIS A 52 14.86 9.85 -23.18
C HIS A 52 15.63 11.13 -22.83
N LEU A 53 15.43 11.67 -21.61
CA LEU A 53 16.18 12.81 -21.10
C LEU A 53 17.68 12.51 -21.00
N ALA A 54 18.05 11.34 -20.46
CA ALA A 54 19.44 10.91 -20.40
C ALA A 54 20.07 10.80 -21.80
N GLY A 55 19.33 10.28 -22.78
CA GLY A 55 19.72 10.24 -24.19
C GLY A 55 19.97 11.64 -24.77
N ALA A 56 19.03 12.58 -24.59
CA ALA A 56 19.18 13.95 -25.06
C ALA A 56 20.44 14.65 -24.50
N VAL A 57 20.79 14.39 -23.23
CA VAL A 57 22.01 14.95 -22.61
C VAL A 57 23.29 14.25 -23.09
N ARG A 58 23.22 12.97 -23.48
CA ARG A 58 24.36 12.28 -24.10
C ARG A 58 24.66 12.84 -25.49
N ASP A 59 23.63 13.10 -26.28
CA ASP A 59 23.75 13.54 -27.66
C ASP A 59 24.10 15.04 -27.76
N TYR A 60 23.83 15.82 -26.71
CA TYR A 60 24.16 17.24 -26.66
C TYR A 60 25.67 17.54 -26.75
N THR A 61 26.04 18.42 -27.69
CA THR A 61 27.37 19.01 -27.85
C THR A 61 27.35 20.51 -27.54
N TYR A 62 28.45 21.06 -27.03
CA TYR A 62 28.51 22.49 -26.71
C TYR A 62 28.28 23.35 -27.97
N GLY A 63 27.25 24.20 -27.92
CA GLY A 63 26.84 25.04 -29.05
C GLY A 63 25.67 24.48 -29.87
N ASP A 64 25.18 23.28 -29.56
CA ASP A 64 23.96 22.74 -30.16
C ASP A 64 22.72 23.51 -29.69
N ASP A 65 21.67 23.44 -30.51
CA ASP A 65 20.35 23.91 -30.13
C ASP A 65 19.80 23.11 -28.94
N LEU A 66 19.18 23.81 -27.98
CA LEU A 66 18.66 23.23 -26.75
C LEU A 66 17.23 22.70 -26.89
N THR A 67 16.57 22.90 -28.04
CA THR A 67 15.16 22.53 -28.25
C THR A 67 14.87 21.08 -27.86
N ALA A 68 15.63 20.12 -28.38
CA ALA A 68 15.41 18.69 -28.09
C ALA A 68 15.61 18.34 -26.60
N LEU A 69 16.58 18.99 -25.94
CA LEU A 69 16.85 18.78 -24.52
C LEU A 69 15.75 19.40 -23.64
N ASN A 70 15.28 20.60 -24.00
CA ASN A 70 14.18 21.27 -23.30
C ASN A 70 12.87 20.50 -23.46
N ASP A 71 12.57 19.98 -24.66
CA ASP A 71 11.38 19.16 -24.91
C ASP A 71 11.41 17.86 -24.08
N ALA A 72 12.58 17.19 -24.00
CA ALA A 72 12.75 16.00 -23.18
C ALA A 72 12.57 16.29 -21.67
N ASP A 73 13.11 17.41 -21.16
CA ASP A 73 12.95 17.84 -19.77
C ASP A 73 11.49 18.20 -19.44
N VAL A 74 10.80 18.95 -20.30
CA VAL A 74 9.38 19.29 -20.13
C VAL A 74 8.52 18.02 -20.12
N LEU A 75 8.73 17.11 -21.07
CA LEU A 75 8.00 15.84 -21.14
C LEU A 75 8.23 15.01 -19.87
N ASN A 76 9.48 14.91 -19.41
CA ASN A 76 9.85 14.21 -18.19
C ASN A 76 9.12 14.77 -16.94
N ARG A 77 9.12 16.09 -16.78
CA ARG A 77 8.45 16.75 -15.64
C ARG A 77 6.95 16.53 -15.66
N LEU A 78 6.31 16.65 -16.82
CA LEU A 78 4.88 16.41 -16.96
C LEU A 78 4.51 14.96 -16.65
N ALA A 79 5.27 13.99 -17.17
CA ALA A 79 5.08 12.57 -16.88
C ALA A 79 5.24 12.29 -15.37
N SER A 80 6.27 12.85 -14.75
CA SER A 80 6.55 12.69 -13.31
C SER A 80 5.44 13.26 -12.42
N ILE A 81 4.94 14.47 -12.72
CA ILE A 81 3.82 15.09 -12.00
C ILE A 81 2.55 14.25 -12.16
N ALA A 82 2.23 13.82 -13.39
CA ALA A 82 1.06 12.98 -13.64
C ALA A 82 1.13 11.66 -12.88
N ASN A 83 2.30 11.00 -12.88
CA ASN A 83 2.51 9.76 -12.14
C ASN A 83 2.36 9.97 -10.63
N LEU A 84 2.90 11.06 -10.08
CA LEU A 84 2.75 11.39 -8.65
C LEU A 84 1.28 11.55 -8.26
N LEU A 85 0.48 12.25 -9.07
CA LEU A 85 -0.96 12.43 -8.80
C LEU A 85 -1.70 11.09 -8.83
N LEU A 86 -1.42 10.23 -9.81
CA LEU A 86 -1.99 8.88 -9.88
C LEU A 86 -1.59 8.03 -8.67
N TYR A 87 -0.32 8.14 -8.23
CA TYR A 87 0.19 7.46 -7.05
C TYR A 87 -0.55 7.88 -5.77
N LEU A 88 -0.81 9.18 -5.60
CA LEU A 88 -1.58 9.70 -4.46
C LEU A 88 -3.03 9.20 -4.48
N VAL A 89 -3.68 9.18 -5.65
CA VAL A 89 -5.04 8.64 -5.80
C VAL A 89 -5.08 7.15 -5.43
N ALA A 90 -4.12 6.36 -5.91
CA ALA A 90 -4.00 4.94 -5.55
C ALA A 90 -3.81 4.76 -4.03
N GLY A 91 -2.95 5.58 -3.41
CA GLY A 91 -2.73 5.59 -1.97
C GLY A 91 -4.00 5.87 -1.18
N VAL A 92 -4.79 6.87 -1.58
CA VAL A 92 -6.08 7.18 -0.95
C VAL A 92 -7.05 5.99 -1.06
N LEU A 93 -7.16 5.37 -2.23
CA LEU A 93 -8.04 4.21 -2.43
C LEU A 93 -7.63 3.02 -1.54
N VAL A 94 -6.32 2.75 -1.41
CA VAL A 94 -5.78 1.73 -0.51
C VAL A 94 -6.11 2.04 0.95
N ILE A 95 -5.95 3.29 1.38
CA ILE A 95 -6.29 3.72 2.75
C ILE A 95 -7.79 3.56 3.03
N VAL A 96 -8.65 3.98 2.10
CA VAL A 96 -10.12 3.84 2.22
C VAL A 96 -10.51 2.37 2.27
N TRP A 97 -9.93 1.53 1.41
CA TRP A 97 -10.13 0.08 1.44
C TRP A 97 -9.70 -0.50 2.80
N LEU A 98 -8.49 -0.18 3.28
CA LEU A 98 -7.96 -0.69 4.54
C LEU A 98 -8.79 -0.25 5.74
N TRP A 99 -9.31 0.98 5.72
CA TRP A 99 -10.22 1.48 6.76
C TRP A 99 -11.50 0.65 6.85
N ARG A 100 -12.05 0.24 5.70
CA ARG A 100 -13.26 -0.60 5.63
C ARG A 100 -12.95 -2.04 6.02
N ALA A 101 -11.88 -2.61 5.47
CA ALA A 101 -11.43 -3.97 5.77
C ALA A 101 -11.13 -4.14 7.27
N ARG A 102 -10.52 -3.13 7.90
CA ARG A 102 -10.29 -3.12 9.34
C ARG A 102 -11.58 -3.07 10.15
N ALA A 103 -12.55 -2.27 9.74
CA ALA A 103 -13.86 -2.22 10.42
C ALA A 103 -14.56 -3.58 10.39
N ASN A 104 -14.45 -4.32 9.28
CA ASN A 104 -14.98 -5.67 9.17
C ASN A 104 -14.20 -6.66 10.05
N ALA A 105 -12.88 -6.53 10.15
CA ALA A 105 -12.08 -7.36 11.06
C ALA A 105 -12.53 -7.19 12.52
N GLU A 106 -12.77 -5.95 12.96
CA GLU A 106 -13.29 -5.60 14.30
C GLU A 106 -14.73 -6.13 14.52
N PHE A 107 -15.49 -6.41 13.44
CA PHE A 107 -16.81 -7.04 13.49
C PHE A 107 -16.72 -8.55 13.71
N PHE A 108 -15.73 -9.22 13.10
CA PHE A 108 -15.59 -10.68 13.14
C PHE A 108 -14.86 -11.22 14.37
N CYS A 109 -14.04 -10.41 15.04
CA CYS A 109 -13.20 -10.86 16.16
C CYS A 109 -12.96 -9.72 17.16
N ASP A 110 -12.93 -10.05 18.46
CA ASP A 110 -12.59 -9.09 19.53
C ASP A 110 -11.09 -8.95 19.80
N ALA A 111 -10.25 -9.75 19.12
CA ALA A 111 -8.83 -9.84 19.39
C ALA A 111 -8.16 -8.46 19.29
N PRO A 112 -7.32 -8.07 20.26
CA PRO A 112 -6.71 -6.75 20.26
C PRO A 112 -5.72 -6.59 19.10
N HIS A 113 -5.98 -5.62 18.22
CA HIS A 113 -5.02 -5.18 17.20
C HIS A 113 -3.84 -4.44 17.86
N ARG A 114 -2.64 -4.55 17.28
CA ARG A 114 -1.42 -3.91 17.82
C ARG A 114 -1.51 -2.39 17.87
N ARG A 115 -2.28 -1.80 16.95
CA ARG A 115 -2.44 -0.35 16.78
C ARG A 115 -3.90 0.02 16.83
N ARG A 116 -4.25 1.20 17.36
CA ARG A 116 -5.62 1.76 17.30
C ARG A 116 -6.03 2.06 15.85
N ARG A 117 -7.34 2.19 15.61
CA ARG A 117 -7.93 2.39 14.27
C ARG A 117 -7.46 3.66 13.54
N GLY A 118 -7.22 4.75 14.27
CA GLY A 118 -6.68 5.99 13.67
C GLY A 118 -5.34 5.80 12.94
N TRP A 119 -4.55 4.79 13.32
CA TRP A 119 -3.28 4.48 12.66
C TRP A 119 -3.43 3.88 11.26
N VAL A 120 -4.64 3.53 10.81
CA VAL A 120 -4.88 3.20 9.39
C VAL A 120 -4.54 4.38 8.48
N ILE A 121 -4.79 5.61 8.95
CA ILE A 121 -4.48 6.84 8.21
C ILE A 121 -3.15 7.40 8.70
N GLY A 122 -3.01 7.59 10.02
CA GLY A 122 -1.81 8.19 10.61
C GLY A 122 -0.53 7.39 10.35
N GLY A 123 -0.64 6.07 10.12
CA GLY A 123 0.47 5.22 9.77
C GLY A 123 1.13 5.57 8.43
N TRP A 124 0.43 6.24 7.51
CA TRP A 124 0.99 6.67 6.22
C TRP A 124 1.48 8.12 6.24
N MET A 125 0.95 8.95 7.13
CA MET A 125 1.22 10.39 7.16
C MET A 125 2.44 10.75 8.00
N VAL A 126 2.75 9.92 9.01
CA VAL A 126 3.86 10.19 9.94
C VAL A 126 5.13 9.48 9.41
N PRO A 127 6.18 10.22 9.00
CA PRO A 127 7.29 9.65 8.20
C PRO A 127 8.00 8.46 8.85
N ILE A 128 8.35 8.56 10.13
CA ILE A 128 9.11 7.52 10.83
C ILE A 128 8.28 6.24 10.97
N VAL A 129 7.01 6.35 11.38
CA VAL A 129 6.16 5.17 11.58
C VAL A 129 5.67 4.57 10.26
N SER A 130 5.68 5.35 9.17
CA SER A 130 5.29 4.89 7.83
C SER A 130 6.16 3.78 7.28
N PHE A 131 7.31 3.49 7.89
CA PHE A 131 8.15 2.34 7.53
C PHE A 131 7.63 0.99 8.07
N TRP A 132 6.79 0.96 9.10
CA TRP A 132 6.35 -0.32 9.69
C TRP A 132 4.91 -0.35 10.25
N PHE A 133 4.23 0.77 10.45
CA PHE A 133 2.85 0.76 10.93
C PHE A 133 1.87 0.22 9.88
N PRO A 134 1.94 0.63 8.59
CA PRO A 134 0.99 0.15 7.59
C PRO A 134 1.00 -1.38 7.43
N VAL A 135 2.20 -1.98 7.37
CA VAL A 135 2.32 -3.46 7.28
C VAL A 135 1.79 -4.16 8.53
N GLN A 136 2.00 -3.60 9.73
CA GLN A 136 1.42 -4.14 10.96
C GLN A 136 -0.11 -4.10 10.93
N VAL A 137 -0.70 -3.01 10.45
CA VAL A 137 -2.15 -2.85 10.34
C VAL A 137 -2.73 -3.86 9.35
N VAL A 138 -2.12 -4.03 8.17
CA VAL A 138 -2.58 -4.99 7.15
C VAL A 138 -2.46 -6.43 7.65
N ASP A 139 -1.32 -6.80 8.27
CA ASP A 139 -1.11 -8.12 8.86
C ASP A 139 -2.13 -8.43 9.98
N ASP A 140 -2.45 -7.45 10.83
CA ASP A 140 -3.50 -7.60 11.86
C ASP A 140 -4.87 -7.83 11.22
N VAL A 141 -5.21 -7.12 10.15
CA VAL A 141 -6.48 -7.31 9.42
C VAL A 141 -6.58 -8.71 8.82
N VAL A 142 -5.51 -9.20 8.20
CA VAL A 142 -5.46 -10.56 7.64
C VAL A 142 -5.63 -11.60 8.74
N ARG A 143 -4.90 -11.47 9.85
CA ARG A 143 -4.98 -12.38 11.01
C ARG A 143 -6.36 -12.37 11.65
N ALA A 144 -6.94 -11.20 11.91
CA ALA A 144 -8.27 -11.06 12.50
C ALA A 144 -9.38 -11.63 11.58
N SER A 145 -9.16 -11.60 10.26
CA SER A 145 -10.08 -12.20 9.29
C SER A 145 -9.87 -13.72 9.12
N SER A 146 -8.78 -14.29 9.64
CA SER A 146 -8.41 -15.70 9.46
C SER A 146 -9.18 -16.65 10.36
N GLN A 147 -9.77 -17.71 9.81
CA GLN A 147 -10.55 -18.73 10.56
C GLN A 147 -9.83 -19.36 11.75
N TYR A 148 -8.50 -19.30 11.78
CA TYR A 148 -7.69 -19.81 12.90
C TYR A 148 -7.78 -18.94 14.16
N VAL A 149 -8.31 -17.71 14.08
CA VAL A 149 -8.53 -16.85 15.24
C VAL A 149 -10.00 -16.95 15.67
N PRO A 150 -10.29 -17.47 16.88
CA PRO A 150 -11.63 -17.52 17.42
C PRO A 150 -12.26 -16.11 17.51
N PRO A 151 -13.58 -15.98 17.33
CA PRO A 151 -14.27 -14.69 17.44
C PRO A 151 -14.12 -14.01 18.81
N ARG A 152 -14.03 -14.79 19.90
CA ARG A 152 -13.87 -14.33 21.28
C ARG A 152 -12.60 -14.88 21.91
N ASP A 153 -11.93 -14.05 22.72
CA ASP A 153 -10.72 -14.40 23.49
C ASP A 153 -9.58 -14.96 22.61
N GLY A 154 -9.62 -14.63 21.30
CA GLY A 154 -8.63 -15.05 20.33
C GLY A 154 -7.35 -14.22 20.42
N ALA A 155 -6.21 -14.86 20.17
CA ALA A 155 -4.94 -14.18 19.97
C ALA A 155 -4.63 -14.10 18.47
N LEU A 156 -4.35 -12.89 17.94
CA LEU A 156 -3.98 -12.72 16.53
C LEU A 156 -2.74 -13.55 16.15
N GLN A 157 -1.88 -13.86 17.12
CA GLN A 157 -0.69 -14.69 16.99
C GLN A 157 -0.99 -16.15 16.61
N ALA A 158 -2.22 -16.63 16.86
CA ALA A 158 -2.65 -17.97 16.49
C ALA A 158 -2.74 -18.17 14.97
N ALA A 159 -3.01 -17.11 14.20
CA ALA A 159 -2.94 -17.16 12.75
C ALA A 159 -1.49 -17.02 12.26
N PRO A 160 -1.07 -17.77 11.21
CA PRO A 160 0.26 -17.60 10.63
C PRO A 160 0.41 -16.21 10.00
N GLN A 161 1.65 -15.72 9.92
CA GLN A 161 1.97 -14.50 9.17
C GLN A 161 1.67 -14.72 7.68
N ALA A 162 0.99 -13.75 7.07
CA ALA A 162 0.78 -13.78 5.63
C ALA A 162 2.07 -13.34 4.91
N ALA A 163 2.83 -14.29 4.38
CA ALA A 163 4.08 -14.01 3.65
C ALA A 163 3.89 -12.99 2.51
N VAL A 164 2.73 -13.00 1.87
CA VAL A 164 2.36 -12.03 0.81
C VAL A 164 2.35 -10.58 1.32
N VAL A 165 1.94 -10.33 2.56
CA VAL A 165 1.95 -8.98 3.17
C VAL A 165 3.38 -8.48 3.33
N ARG A 166 4.31 -9.36 3.75
CA ARG A 166 5.74 -9.01 3.87
C ARG A 166 6.39 -8.77 2.52
N ARG A 167 6.07 -9.59 1.50
CA ARG A 167 6.59 -9.44 0.13
C ARG A 167 6.10 -8.13 -0.50
N TRP A 168 4.81 -7.83 -0.36
CA TRP A 168 4.24 -6.54 -0.76
C TRP A 168 4.97 -5.38 -0.10
N TRP A 169 5.12 -5.42 1.22
CA TRP A 169 5.74 -4.31 1.96
C TRP A 169 7.22 -4.12 1.60
N GLY A 170 7.98 -5.20 1.49
CA GLY A 170 9.39 -5.14 1.12
C GLY A 170 9.59 -4.57 -0.29
N THR A 171 8.78 -5.01 -1.26
CA THR A 171 8.82 -4.48 -2.63
C THR A 171 8.32 -3.03 -2.70
N PHE A 172 7.31 -2.66 -1.89
CA PHE A 172 6.82 -1.29 -1.79
C PHE A 172 7.90 -0.34 -1.24
N LEU A 173 8.58 -0.70 -0.15
CA LEU A 173 9.66 0.10 0.41
C LEU A 173 10.84 0.20 -0.56
N ALA A 174 11.25 -0.91 -1.17
CA ALA A 174 12.33 -0.91 -2.14
C ALA A 174 12.00 -0.01 -3.34
N MET A 175 10.79 -0.13 -3.91
CA MET A 175 10.31 0.73 -5.00
C MET A 175 10.44 2.22 -4.65
N ASN A 176 9.92 2.63 -3.49
CA ASN A 176 9.94 4.03 -3.06
C ASN A 176 11.38 4.52 -2.82
N LEU A 177 12.22 3.72 -2.16
CA LEU A 177 13.62 4.09 -1.94
C LEU A 177 14.37 4.26 -3.27
N THR A 178 14.22 3.31 -4.19
CA THR A 178 14.83 3.39 -5.52
C THR A 178 14.34 4.62 -6.29
N SER A 179 13.05 4.95 -6.22
CA SER A 179 12.47 6.15 -6.86
C SER A 179 13.05 7.45 -6.28
N VAL A 180 13.23 7.53 -4.96
CA VAL A 180 13.87 8.68 -4.31
C VAL A 180 15.31 8.85 -4.78
N PHE A 181 16.08 7.75 -4.87
CA PHE A 181 17.45 7.81 -5.39
C PHE A 181 17.48 8.18 -6.88
N ALA A 182 16.57 7.67 -7.70
CA ALA A 182 16.45 8.06 -9.11
C ALA A 182 16.23 9.58 -9.26
N THR A 183 15.28 10.12 -8.49
CA THR A 183 14.96 11.57 -8.46
C THR A 183 16.15 12.41 -7.99
N SER A 184 16.86 11.94 -6.95
CA SER A 184 18.08 12.58 -6.45
C SER A 184 19.17 12.63 -7.52
N GLN A 185 19.40 11.51 -8.22
CA GLN A 185 20.38 11.43 -9.31
C GLN A 185 20.01 12.36 -10.47
N GLN A 186 18.74 12.43 -10.83
CA GLN A 186 18.27 13.35 -11.86
C GLN A 186 18.50 14.81 -11.46
N SER A 187 18.15 15.19 -10.23
CA SER A 187 18.38 16.53 -9.69
C SER A 187 19.86 16.90 -9.67
N ASN A 188 20.72 15.96 -9.27
CA ASN A 188 22.18 16.12 -9.28
C ASN A 188 22.73 16.27 -10.71
N GLY A 189 22.17 15.52 -11.67
CA GLY A 189 22.58 15.61 -13.07
C GLY A 189 22.23 16.95 -13.70
N LEU A 190 21.04 17.49 -13.41
CA LEU A 190 20.60 18.80 -13.87
C LEU A 190 21.39 19.95 -13.22
N ALA A 191 21.89 19.76 -12.01
CA ALA A 191 22.72 20.73 -11.29
C ALA A 191 24.23 20.55 -11.51
N ALA A 192 24.65 19.57 -12.32
CA ALA A 192 26.06 19.23 -12.47
C ALA A 192 26.85 20.33 -13.18
N SER A 193 28.08 20.58 -12.70
CA SER A 193 28.98 21.60 -13.26
C SER A 193 29.74 21.13 -14.50
N SER A 194 29.70 19.84 -14.82
CA SER A 194 30.35 19.27 -16.00
C SER A 194 29.40 18.32 -16.74
N LEU A 195 29.55 18.28 -18.07
CA LEU A 195 28.70 17.46 -18.94
C LEU A 195 28.87 15.95 -18.67
N SER A 196 30.08 15.51 -18.30
CA SER A 196 30.32 14.12 -17.92
C SER A 196 29.64 13.73 -16.62
N ALA A 197 29.59 14.63 -15.63
CA ALA A 197 28.86 14.40 -14.38
C ALA A 197 27.33 14.45 -14.60
N ALA A 198 26.85 15.34 -15.46
CA ALA A 198 25.43 15.39 -15.85
C ALA A 198 24.98 14.05 -16.47
N ARG A 199 25.74 13.57 -17.47
CA ARG A 199 25.48 12.30 -18.17
C ARG A 199 25.49 11.12 -17.19
N SER A 200 26.52 10.98 -16.37
CA SER A 200 26.62 9.85 -15.44
C SER A 200 25.50 9.82 -14.40
N ALA A 201 25.11 10.98 -13.88
CA ALA A 201 24.03 11.10 -12.92
C ALA A 201 22.67 10.76 -13.56
N LEU A 202 22.36 11.31 -14.74
CA LEU A 202 21.10 11.04 -15.44
C LEU A 202 20.98 9.57 -15.89
N ASP A 203 22.08 8.98 -16.36
CA ASP A 203 22.13 7.56 -16.73
C ASP A 203 21.85 6.66 -15.53
N THR A 204 22.44 6.98 -14.39
CA THR A 204 22.19 6.28 -13.13
C THR A 204 20.74 6.46 -12.70
N GLY A 205 20.20 7.68 -12.83
CA GLY A 205 18.80 7.99 -12.55
C GLY A 205 17.83 7.15 -13.39
N ALA A 206 18.07 7.07 -14.69
CA ALA A 206 17.27 6.27 -15.62
C ALA A 206 17.35 4.76 -15.32
N ALA A 207 18.53 4.24 -14.97
CA ALA A 207 18.68 2.84 -14.57
C ALA A 207 17.91 2.54 -13.26
N LEU A 208 17.96 3.44 -12.29
CA LEU A 208 17.21 3.34 -11.04
C LEU A 208 15.69 3.45 -11.28
N SER A 209 15.23 4.30 -12.18
CA SER A 209 13.79 4.42 -12.46
C SER A 209 13.22 3.16 -13.12
N ILE A 210 13.96 2.52 -14.03
CA ILE A 210 13.61 1.20 -14.56
C ILE A 210 13.51 0.16 -13.43
N ALA A 211 14.51 0.11 -12.54
CA ALA A 211 14.50 -0.83 -11.41
C ALA A 211 13.31 -0.56 -10.46
N SER A 212 12.98 0.71 -10.20
CA SER A 212 11.81 1.10 -9.42
C SER A 212 10.51 0.66 -10.09
N THR A 213 10.40 0.77 -11.41
CA THR A 213 9.23 0.30 -12.16
C THR A 213 9.03 -1.21 -12.07
N VAL A 214 10.11 -2.00 -12.14
CA VAL A 214 10.03 -3.46 -11.90
C VAL A 214 9.52 -3.75 -10.49
N LEU A 215 10.04 -3.05 -9.48
CA LEU A 215 9.56 -3.18 -8.10
C LEU A 215 8.11 -2.72 -7.94
N ALA A 216 7.66 -1.74 -8.71
CA ALA A 216 6.27 -1.28 -8.73
C ALA A 216 5.32 -2.36 -9.27
N VAL A 217 5.71 -3.05 -10.36
CA VAL A 217 4.94 -4.20 -10.88
C VAL A 217 4.80 -5.29 -9.82
N LEU A 218 5.90 -5.65 -9.15
CA LEU A 218 5.89 -6.66 -8.10
C LEU A 218 5.04 -6.21 -6.89
N SER A 219 5.19 -4.96 -6.46
CA SER A 219 4.43 -4.41 -5.34
C SER A 219 2.93 -4.36 -5.63
N ALA A 220 2.54 -3.89 -6.82
CA ALA A 220 1.14 -3.86 -7.24
C ALA A 220 0.53 -5.27 -7.34
N SER A 221 1.30 -6.25 -7.81
CA SER A 221 0.89 -7.67 -7.83
C SER A 221 0.65 -8.22 -6.43
N PHE A 222 1.61 -8.03 -5.50
CA PHE A 222 1.44 -8.53 -4.14
C PHE A 222 0.35 -7.77 -3.38
N LEU A 223 0.19 -6.46 -3.60
CA LEU A 223 -0.94 -5.69 -3.06
C LEU A 223 -2.27 -6.25 -3.55
N SER A 224 -2.37 -6.58 -4.84
CA SER A 224 -3.57 -7.17 -5.41
C SER A 224 -3.89 -8.52 -4.79
N GLN A 225 -2.87 -9.35 -4.53
CA GLN A 225 -3.01 -10.62 -3.81
C GLN A 225 -3.44 -10.41 -2.35
N VAL A 226 -2.90 -9.40 -1.66
CA VAL A 226 -3.33 -9.03 -0.29
C VAL A 226 -4.80 -8.62 -0.27
N ILE A 227 -5.22 -7.77 -1.21
CA ILE A 227 -6.62 -7.33 -1.31
C ILE A 227 -7.55 -8.52 -1.57
N ALA A 228 -7.17 -9.43 -2.48
CA ALA A 228 -7.93 -10.64 -2.78
C ALA A 228 -8.02 -11.59 -1.57
N LEU A 229 -6.90 -11.79 -0.87
CA LEU A 229 -6.85 -12.61 0.35
C LEU A 229 -7.80 -12.08 1.43
N VAL A 230 -7.77 -10.78 1.68
CA VAL A 230 -8.67 -10.17 2.67
C VAL A 230 -10.14 -10.25 2.23
N ASP A 231 -10.43 -10.07 0.94
CA ASP A 231 -11.78 -10.25 0.40
C ASP A 231 -12.30 -11.68 0.62
N GLU A 232 -11.50 -12.68 0.28
CA GLU A 232 -11.82 -14.09 0.49
C GLU A 232 -12.09 -14.39 1.97
N LEU A 233 -11.15 -14.02 2.85
CA LEU A 233 -11.25 -14.26 4.28
C LEU A 233 -12.50 -13.60 4.91
N GLN A 234 -12.90 -12.44 4.43
CA GLN A 234 -14.05 -11.70 4.96
C GLN A 234 -15.38 -12.10 4.32
N THR A 235 -15.38 -12.72 3.14
CA THR A 235 -16.61 -13.12 2.43
C THR A 235 -17.00 -14.58 2.68
N VAL A 236 -16.05 -15.46 2.96
CA VAL A 236 -16.32 -16.88 3.30
C VAL A 236 -16.96 -17.01 4.68
N ARG A 237 -16.75 -16.04 5.58
CA ARG A 237 -17.29 -16.08 6.93
C ARG A 237 -18.78 -15.75 6.96
N PRO A 238 -19.57 -16.45 7.80
CA PRO A 238 -20.94 -16.03 8.05
C PRO A 238 -20.94 -14.62 8.65
N PRO A 239 -21.89 -13.75 8.26
CA PRO A 239 -21.93 -12.35 8.68
C PRO A 239 -22.48 -12.20 10.11
N VAL A 240 -21.94 -12.98 11.04
CA VAL A 240 -22.31 -13.00 12.45
C VAL A 240 -21.25 -12.24 13.23
N PRO A 241 -21.64 -11.20 13.98
CA PRO A 241 -20.68 -10.48 14.81
C PRO A 241 -20.19 -11.35 15.98
N TRP A 242 -18.96 -11.12 16.42
CA TRP A 242 -18.34 -11.91 17.50
C TRP A 242 -19.11 -11.88 18.83
N TRP A 243 -19.90 -10.83 19.09
CA TRP A 243 -20.73 -10.78 20.31
C TRP A 243 -21.99 -11.64 20.22
N GLN A 244 -22.37 -12.14 19.04
CA GLN A 244 -23.46 -13.10 18.87
C GLN A 244 -22.99 -14.55 18.82
N THR A 245 -21.67 -14.80 18.77
CA THR A 245 -21.15 -16.17 18.84
C THR A 245 -21.25 -16.71 20.27
N PRO A 246 -21.54 -18.02 20.46
CA PRO A 246 -21.61 -18.64 21.78
C PRO A 246 -20.34 -18.38 22.61
N THR A 247 -20.50 -18.13 23.91
CA THR A 247 -19.37 -18.13 24.85
C THR A 247 -18.70 -19.50 24.86
N PRO A 248 -17.35 -19.58 24.86
CA PRO A 248 -16.67 -20.84 25.15
C PRO A 248 -17.12 -21.35 26.53
N PRO A 249 -17.22 -22.67 26.74
CA PRO A 249 -17.50 -23.22 28.07
C PRO A 249 -16.41 -22.78 29.05
N ALA A 250 -16.81 -22.26 30.22
CA ALA A 250 -15.90 -22.02 31.33
C ALA A 250 -15.46 -23.39 31.87
N TRP A 251 -14.17 -23.67 31.78
CA TRP A 251 -13.53 -24.83 32.42
C TRP A 251 -12.96 -24.42 33.77
#